data_AF-A0A2G2J1X8-F1
#
_entry.id   AF-A0A2G2J1X8-F1
#
_cell.length_a   1.000
_cell.length_b   1.000
_cell.length_c   1.000
_cell.angle_alpha   90.00
_cell.angle_beta   90.00
_cell.angle_gamma   90.00
#
_symmetry.space_group_name_H-M   'P 1'
#
loop_
_entity.id
_entity.type
_entity.pdbx_description
1 polymer ?
#
loop_
_entity_poly.entity_id
_entity_poly.type
_entity_poly.pdbx_seq_one_letter_code
_entity_poly.pdbx_strand_id
1 'polypeptide(L)'
;MKTSLLLLAGTALLLGACATTTVKPATVVETTEPKVEKPKYKTLVYGEEKPLVCTTSFAAEGDLKDRPNMQVMWENYLYDRPAGIWGEIGGLVEVNGNLPFDQGQWTNACTVRLSHMLNKAGHKIPRQGNKTVSGGNKDQYYYRVADLEAYIVETFGEPDVAITDGTGNSFDLPNTPGLVLMDFPNASYTGHVTIWNGAGTVDGANIGGYRILFWHLPCFIPADRVQTAADNTPIPKTAAALP
;
A
#
# COMPACT_ATOMS: atom_id res chain seq x y z
N MET A 1 28.40 -71.70 33.26
CA MET A 1 28.86 -71.18 31.95
C MET A 1 27.76 -70.34 31.34
N LYS A 2 28.16 -69.27 30.63
CA LYS A 2 27.36 -68.30 29.85
C LYS A 2 26.16 -68.89 29.08
N THR A 3 25.09 -68.09 28.92
CA THR A 3 24.44 -67.62 27.66
C THR A 3 23.10 -66.90 27.99
N SER A 4 22.90 -65.61 27.67
CA SER A 4 22.37 -64.97 26.44
C SER A 4 20.94 -65.36 26.00
N LEU A 5 20.00 -64.37 25.98
CA LEU A 5 19.05 -64.02 24.87
C LEU A 5 18.06 -62.91 25.35
N LEU A 6 18.16 -61.66 24.89
CA LEU A 6 17.38 -60.95 23.86
C LEU A 6 15.82 -61.01 23.91
N LEU A 7 15.25 -59.79 23.96
CA LEU A 7 14.17 -59.19 23.13
C LEU A 7 12.72 -59.04 23.65
N LEU A 8 12.26 -57.77 23.50
CA LEU A 8 11.03 -57.28 22.85
C LEU A 8 9.87 -56.70 23.68
N ALA A 9 9.50 -55.48 23.26
CA ALA A 9 8.20 -54.82 23.23
C ALA A 9 7.56 -54.36 24.55
N GLY A 10 7.61 -53.05 24.77
CA GLY A 10 6.65 -52.32 25.60
C GLY A 10 5.59 -51.64 24.74
N THR A 11 4.32 -51.78 25.11
CA THR A 11 3.26 -50.82 24.81
C THR A 11 2.17 -50.90 25.89
N ALA A 12 1.60 -49.73 26.18
CA ALA A 12 0.79 -49.36 27.32
C ALA A 12 -0.60 -50.01 27.41
N LEU A 13 -1.16 -50.05 28.63
CA LEU A 13 -2.60 -49.95 28.86
C LEU A 13 -2.91 -49.31 30.23
N LEU A 14 -3.31 -48.04 30.12
CA LEU A 14 -4.35 -47.29 30.84
C LEU A 14 -4.86 -47.85 32.18
N LEU A 15 -4.53 -47.13 33.26
CA LEU A 15 -5.29 -47.15 34.52
C LEU A 15 -6.21 -45.94 34.56
N GLY A 16 -7.52 -46.20 34.62
CA GLY A 16 -8.53 -45.22 34.91
C GLY A 16 -8.52 -44.83 36.39
N ALA A 17 -8.68 -43.53 36.65
CA ALA A 17 -9.01 -43.01 37.97
C ALA A 17 -10.12 -41.96 37.82
N CYS A 18 -11.18 -42.16 38.59
CA CYS A 18 -12.35 -41.31 38.70
C CYS A 18 -11.98 -39.89 39.17
N ALA A 19 -12.57 -38.87 38.53
CA ALA A 19 -12.57 -37.50 39.04
C ALA A 19 -14.01 -37.03 39.21
N THR A 20 -14.37 -36.77 40.46
CA THR A 20 -15.61 -36.19 40.96
C THR A 20 -15.87 -34.82 40.34
N THR A 21 -17.08 -34.62 39.81
CA THR A 21 -17.58 -33.36 39.26
C THR A 21 -17.98 -32.39 40.37
N THR A 22 -17.07 -31.47 40.72
CA THR A 22 -17.44 -30.21 41.39
C THR A 22 -17.79 -29.17 40.34
N VAL A 23 -19.07 -28.83 40.22
CA VAL A 23 -19.57 -27.72 39.40
C VAL A 23 -19.06 -26.42 40.02
N LYS A 24 -18.14 -25.74 39.31
CA LYS A 24 -17.67 -24.40 39.64
C LYS A 24 -18.67 -23.38 39.04
N PRO A 25 -19.07 -22.32 39.77
CA PRO A 25 -20.02 -21.34 39.24
C PRO A 25 -19.42 -20.64 38.01
N ALA A 26 -20.25 -20.44 37.00
CA ALA A 26 -19.88 -19.76 35.77
C ALA A 26 -19.34 -18.36 36.06
N THR A 27 -18.06 -18.16 35.79
CA THR A 27 -17.47 -16.83 35.68
C THR A 27 -18.14 -16.16 34.48
N VAL A 28 -18.89 -15.08 34.74
CA VAL A 28 -19.36 -14.18 33.69
C VAL A 28 -18.11 -13.62 33.03
N VAL A 29 -17.80 -14.12 31.83
CA VAL A 29 -16.82 -13.50 30.96
C VAL A 29 -17.48 -12.20 30.51
N GLU A 30 -17.06 -11.10 31.12
CA GLU A 30 -17.33 -9.77 30.61
C GLU A 30 -16.64 -9.68 29.26
N THR A 31 -17.42 -9.94 28.20
CA THR A 31 -17.00 -9.77 26.81
C THR A 31 -16.75 -8.28 26.63
N THR A 32 -15.52 -7.84 26.83
CA THR A 32 -15.08 -6.53 26.35
C THR A 32 -15.22 -6.58 24.84
N GLU A 33 -16.28 -5.98 24.33
CA GLU A 33 -16.48 -5.75 22.90
C GLU A 33 -15.19 -5.14 22.34
N PRO A 34 -14.61 -5.68 21.25
CA PRO A 34 -13.48 -5.05 20.62
C PRO A 34 -13.91 -3.64 20.24
N LYS A 35 -13.23 -2.64 20.83
CA LYS A 35 -13.40 -1.23 20.50
C LYS A 35 -13.11 -1.10 19.02
N VAL A 36 -14.16 -1.06 18.20
CA VAL A 36 -14.08 -0.80 16.77
C VAL A 36 -13.51 0.60 16.63
N GLU A 37 -12.20 0.66 16.43
CA GLU A 37 -11.50 1.90 16.15
C GLU A 37 -12.11 2.42 14.85
N LYS A 38 -12.84 3.53 14.95
CA LYS A 38 -13.45 4.15 13.77
C LYS A 38 -12.32 4.42 12.78
N PRO A 39 -12.40 3.92 11.54
CA PRO A 39 -11.34 4.14 10.57
C PRO A 39 -11.14 5.66 10.43
N LYS A 40 -9.88 6.09 10.55
CA LYS A 40 -9.47 7.51 10.55
C LYS A 40 -9.93 8.24 9.27
N TYR A 41 -10.34 7.50 8.25
CA TYR A 41 -10.86 7.98 6.97
C TYR A 41 -12.05 7.13 6.51
N LYS A 42 -12.99 7.76 5.78
CA LYS A 42 -14.07 7.02 5.10
C LYS A 42 -13.45 6.02 4.12
N THR A 43 -14.01 4.81 4.07
CA THR A 43 -13.70 3.84 3.00
C THR A 43 -14.00 4.50 1.66
N LEU A 44 -12.96 4.74 0.86
CA LEU A 44 -13.11 5.36 -0.45
C LEU A 44 -13.78 4.35 -1.39
N VAL A 45 -14.90 4.76 -2.01
CA VAL A 45 -15.69 3.91 -2.91
C VAL A 45 -15.14 4.03 -4.32
N TYR A 46 -15.02 2.91 -5.02
CA TYR A 46 -14.62 2.87 -6.42
C TYR A 46 -15.55 3.75 -7.27
N GLY A 47 -14.99 4.75 -7.96
CA GLY A 47 -15.73 5.70 -8.80
C GLY A 47 -16.15 7.01 -8.12
N GLU A 48 -15.94 7.17 -6.81
CA GLU A 48 -16.16 8.45 -6.14
C GLU A 48 -14.95 9.40 -6.31
N GLU A 49 -15.25 10.70 -6.36
CA GLU A 49 -14.24 11.75 -6.41
C GLU A 49 -13.41 11.73 -5.12
N LYS A 50 -12.10 11.53 -5.27
CA LYS A 50 -11.19 11.47 -4.14
C LYS A 50 -10.91 12.88 -3.61
N PRO A 51 -10.74 13.05 -2.30
CA PRO A 51 -10.49 14.36 -1.73
C PRO A 51 -9.20 14.97 -2.30
N LEU A 52 -9.24 16.27 -2.57
CA LEU A 52 -8.04 17.05 -2.85
C LEU A 52 -7.15 17.02 -1.60
N VAL A 53 -5.88 16.62 -1.79
CA VAL A 53 -4.89 16.52 -0.72
C VAL A 53 -3.83 17.61 -0.80
N CYS A 54 -3.67 18.22 -1.98
CA CYS A 54 -2.78 19.35 -2.21
C CYS A 54 -3.47 20.70 -1.92
N THR A 55 -4.03 20.87 -0.73
CA THR A 55 -4.63 22.15 -0.32
C THR A 55 -3.59 23.26 -0.15
N THR A 56 -2.35 22.88 0.17
CA THR A 56 -1.18 23.74 0.09
C THR A 56 -0.40 23.36 -1.15
N SER A 57 -0.15 24.33 -2.03
CA SER A 57 0.56 24.10 -3.29
C SER A 57 2.07 23.97 -3.05
N PHE A 58 2.65 22.91 -3.59
CA PHE A 58 4.08 22.69 -3.73
C PHE A 58 4.41 22.65 -5.22
N ALA A 59 5.06 23.70 -5.73
CA ALA A 59 5.30 23.88 -7.15
C ALA A 59 6.27 22.82 -7.71
N ALA A 60 6.09 22.47 -8.99
CA ALA A 60 7.03 21.63 -9.74
C ALA A 60 8.22 22.46 -10.22
N GLU A 61 9.09 22.83 -9.29
CA GLU A 61 10.25 23.69 -9.53
C GLU A 61 11.52 23.05 -8.96
N GLY A 62 12.69 23.50 -9.42
CA GLY A 62 13.98 22.98 -8.98
C GLY A 62 14.07 21.46 -9.15
N ASP A 63 14.42 20.77 -8.06
CA ASP A 63 14.57 19.32 -8.00
C ASP A 63 13.23 18.55 -8.16
N LEU A 64 12.10 19.25 -8.04
CA LEU A 64 10.75 18.68 -8.18
C LEU A 64 10.18 18.78 -9.60
N LYS A 65 10.83 19.52 -10.50
CA LYS A 65 10.29 19.83 -11.84
C LYS A 65 9.96 18.58 -12.66
N ASP A 66 10.79 17.54 -12.51
CA ASP A 66 10.67 16.27 -13.24
C ASP A 66 10.06 15.16 -12.36
N ARG A 67 9.43 15.51 -11.23
CA ARG A 67 8.77 14.54 -10.34
C ARG A 67 7.25 14.56 -10.57
N PRO A 68 6.54 13.44 -10.34
CA PRO A 68 5.10 13.34 -10.59
C PRO A 68 4.30 14.23 -9.64
N ASN A 69 3.23 14.84 -10.15
CA ASN A 69 2.28 15.57 -9.31
C ASN A 69 1.55 14.60 -8.37
N MET A 70 1.76 14.79 -7.08
CA MET A 70 1.19 13.99 -6.01
C MET A 70 -0.34 13.96 -6.02
N GLN A 71 -1.02 15.07 -6.36
CA GLN A 71 -2.49 15.12 -6.44
C GLN A 71 -3.01 14.07 -7.44
N VAL A 72 -2.40 14.04 -8.63
CA VAL A 72 -2.76 13.11 -9.69
C VAL A 72 -2.46 11.68 -9.28
N MET A 73 -1.31 11.44 -8.64
CA MET A 73 -1.00 10.11 -8.11
C MET A 73 -2.03 9.63 -7.09
N TRP A 74 -2.37 10.46 -6.11
CA TRP A 74 -3.35 10.15 -5.06
C TRP A 74 -4.72 9.78 -5.64
N GLU A 75 -5.19 10.56 -6.60
CA GLU A 75 -6.44 10.32 -7.32
C GLU A 75 -6.43 8.99 -8.10
N ASN A 76 -5.25 8.52 -8.50
CA ASN A 76 -5.11 7.29 -9.28
C ASN A 76 -4.66 6.08 -8.44
N TYR A 77 -4.60 6.17 -7.11
CA TYR A 77 -4.36 4.98 -6.30
C TYR A 77 -5.50 3.95 -6.44
N LEU A 78 -5.17 2.69 -6.70
CA LEU A 78 -6.16 1.63 -6.86
C LEU A 78 -6.48 0.95 -5.52
N TYR A 79 -7.68 1.23 -4.99
CA TYR A 79 -8.19 0.70 -3.72
C TYR A 79 -8.92 -0.63 -3.93
N ASP A 80 -8.15 -1.71 -4.11
CA ASP A 80 -8.68 -3.07 -4.12
C ASP A 80 -7.61 -4.05 -3.62
N ARG A 81 -7.99 -5.29 -3.32
CA ARG A 81 -7.08 -6.42 -3.10
C ARG A 81 -6.31 -6.76 -4.39
N PRO A 82 -5.13 -7.39 -4.31
CA PRO A 82 -4.29 -7.68 -5.48
C PRO A 82 -5.03 -8.28 -6.68
N ALA A 83 -5.92 -9.26 -6.46
CA ALA A 83 -6.70 -9.88 -7.53
C ALA A 83 -7.53 -8.88 -8.37
N GLY A 84 -8.13 -7.87 -7.74
CA GLY A 84 -8.87 -6.83 -8.45
C GLY A 84 -7.95 -5.86 -9.18
N ILE A 85 -6.79 -5.54 -8.59
CA ILE A 85 -5.75 -4.73 -9.23
C ILE A 85 -5.26 -5.37 -10.53
N TRP A 86 -5.03 -6.69 -10.51
CA TRP A 86 -4.59 -7.43 -11.70
C TRP A 86 -5.58 -7.28 -12.86
N GLY A 87 -6.87 -7.47 -12.60
CA GLY A 87 -7.93 -7.31 -13.61
C GLY A 87 -8.10 -5.87 -14.10
N GLU A 88 -8.04 -4.88 -13.21
CA GLU A 88 -8.14 -3.46 -13.56
C GLU A 88 -6.98 -3.02 -14.47
N ILE A 89 -5.76 -3.49 -14.22
CA ILE A 89 -4.60 -3.16 -15.06
C ILE A 89 -4.61 -3.95 -16.38
N GLY A 90 -5.04 -5.21 -16.36
CA GLY A 90 -5.10 -6.07 -17.53
C GLY A 90 -3.73 -6.48 -18.09
N GLY A 91 -3.73 -7.12 -19.25
CA GLY A 91 -2.52 -7.44 -20.01
C GLY A 91 -1.61 -8.46 -19.31
N LEU A 92 -0.29 -8.28 -19.41
CA LEU A 92 0.66 -9.20 -18.77
C LEU A 92 0.68 -9.05 -17.24
N VAL A 93 0.26 -7.90 -16.71
CA VAL A 93 0.04 -7.76 -15.26
C VAL A 93 -1.04 -8.73 -14.79
N GLU A 94 -2.18 -8.77 -15.49
CA GLU A 94 -3.29 -9.67 -15.15
C GLU A 94 -2.88 -11.14 -15.26
N VAL A 95 -2.21 -11.50 -16.37
CA VAL A 95 -1.75 -12.87 -16.61
C VAL A 95 -0.81 -13.33 -15.48
N ASN A 96 0.21 -12.54 -15.16
CA ASN A 96 1.19 -12.93 -14.15
C ASN A 96 0.62 -12.88 -12.72
N GLY A 97 -0.22 -11.91 -12.42
CA GLY A 97 -0.87 -11.77 -11.11
C GLY A 97 -1.86 -12.89 -10.78
N ASN A 98 -2.40 -13.56 -11.81
CA ASN A 98 -3.36 -14.66 -11.67
C ASN A 98 -2.76 -16.05 -11.97
N LEU A 99 -1.44 -16.16 -12.12
CA LEU A 99 -0.80 -17.48 -12.22
C LEU A 99 -1.13 -18.35 -10.98
N PRO A 100 -1.09 -19.68 -11.11
CA PRO A 100 -1.09 -20.57 -9.95
C PRO A 100 0.04 -20.23 -8.97
N PHE A 101 -0.20 -20.44 -7.67
CA PHE A 101 0.77 -20.08 -6.62
C PHE A 101 2.12 -20.78 -6.80
N ASP A 102 2.11 -22.06 -7.18
CA ASP A 102 3.28 -22.87 -7.49
C ASP A 102 4.00 -22.46 -8.79
N GLN A 103 3.40 -21.55 -9.57
CA GLN A 103 3.95 -21.01 -10.81
C GLN A 103 4.37 -19.55 -10.69
N GLY A 104 4.45 -19.02 -9.46
CA GLY A 104 4.98 -17.68 -9.20
C GLY A 104 3.94 -16.57 -9.22
N GLN A 105 2.71 -16.86 -8.78
CA GLN A 105 1.68 -15.85 -8.56
C GLN A 105 2.19 -14.64 -7.79
N TRP A 106 1.85 -13.44 -8.25
CA TRP A 106 2.16 -12.22 -7.51
C TRP A 106 1.19 -12.02 -6.35
N THR A 107 1.73 -11.84 -5.15
CA THR A 107 0.95 -11.68 -3.92
C THR A 107 0.91 -10.23 -3.42
N ASN A 108 1.82 -9.38 -3.88
CA ASN A 108 1.92 -7.98 -3.47
C ASN A 108 1.76 -7.04 -4.67
N ALA A 109 0.80 -6.12 -4.57
CA ALA A 109 0.47 -5.16 -5.61
C ALA A 109 1.04 -3.75 -5.38
N CYS A 110 1.84 -3.50 -4.33
CA CYS A 110 2.35 -2.15 -4.01
C CYS A 110 3.10 -1.49 -5.18
N THR A 111 4.01 -2.22 -5.82
CA THR A 111 4.81 -1.75 -6.96
C THR A 111 3.97 -1.52 -8.21
N VAL A 112 2.98 -2.37 -8.46
CA VAL A 112 2.03 -2.20 -9.57
C VAL A 112 1.12 -0.99 -9.34
N ARG A 113 0.65 -0.76 -8.11
CA ARG A 113 -0.11 0.45 -7.77
C ARG A 113 0.72 1.71 -7.94
N LEU A 114 1.96 1.71 -7.46
CA LEU A 114 2.85 2.86 -7.64
C LEU A 114 3.16 3.10 -9.12
N SER A 115 3.43 2.03 -9.88
CA SER A 115 3.61 2.13 -11.33
C SER A 115 2.39 2.71 -12.03
N HIS A 116 1.17 2.31 -11.64
CA HIS A 116 -0.06 2.87 -12.17
C HIS A 116 -0.17 4.38 -11.89
N MET A 117 0.06 4.79 -10.64
CA MET A 117 0.04 6.21 -10.24
C MET A 117 1.05 7.04 -11.03
N LEU A 118 2.28 6.55 -11.20
CA LEU A 118 3.31 7.20 -12.01
C LEU A 118 2.86 7.37 -13.46
N ASN A 119 2.40 6.29 -14.10
CA ASN A 119 1.94 6.31 -15.48
C ASN A 119 0.74 7.26 -15.71
N LYS A 120 -0.12 7.43 -14.71
CA LYS A 120 -1.27 8.36 -14.73
C LYS A 120 -0.86 9.80 -14.48
N ALA A 121 0.18 10.03 -13.68
CA ALA A 121 0.75 11.35 -13.41
C ALA A 121 1.70 11.86 -14.52
N GLY A 122 1.62 11.28 -15.73
CA GLY A 122 2.46 11.67 -16.88
C GLY A 122 3.88 11.10 -16.85
N HIS A 123 4.26 10.40 -15.78
CA HIS A 123 5.56 9.74 -15.64
C HIS A 123 5.51 8.33 -16.22
N LYS A 124 5.63 8.26 -17.55
CA LYS A 124 5.56 7.00 -18.29
C LYS A 124 6.78 6.14 -18.03
N ILE A 125 6.54 4.97 -17.43
CA ILE A 125 7.59 4.00 -17.14
C ILE A 125 8.06 3.36 -18.46
N PRO A 126 9.38 3.33 -18.74
CA PRO A 126 9.91 2.73 -19.93
C PRO A 126 9.84 1.20 -19.87
N ARG A 127 9.78 0.55 -21.03
CA ARG A 127 9.90 -0.91 -21.11
C ARG A 127 11.32 -1.33 -20.78
N GLN A 128 11.47 -2.09 -19.70
CA GLN A 128 12.73 -2.68 -19.29
C GLN A 128 12.61 -4.20 -19.23
N GLY A 129 13.48 -4.89 -19.97
CA GLY A 129 13.51 -6.35 -20.04
C GLY A 129 13.65 -6.97 -18.65
N ASN A 130 12.83 -7.98 -18.36
CA ASN A 130 12.78 -8.71 -17.08
C ASN A 130 12.48 -7.87 -15.82
N LYS A 131 12.23 -6.56 -15.93
CA LYS A 131 11.92 -5.69 -14.79
C LYS A 131 10.49 -5.15 -14.82
N THR A 132 9.97 -4.96 -16.04
CA THR A 132 8.63 -4.44 -16.27
C THR A 132 7.82 -5.38 -17.16
N VAL A 133 6.50 -5.36 -17.01
CA VAL A 133 5.56 -5.97 -17.94
C VAL A 133 4.50 -4.97 -18.36
N SER A 134 3.82 -5.24 -19.47
CA SER A 134 2.77 -4.35 -19.97
C SER A 134 1.42 -4.61 -19.30
N GLY A 135 0.71 -3.54 -18.95
CA GLY A 135 -0.74 -3.61 -18.70
C GLY A 135 -1.53 -3.74 -20.00
N GLY A 136 -2.86 -3.85 -19.91
CA GLY A 136 -3.75 -3.93 -21.08
C GLY A 136 -3.70 -2.66 -21.95
N ASN A 137 -3.41 -1.52 -21.32
CA ASN A 137 -3.22 -0.23 -21.97
C ASN A 137 -1.81 0.00 -22.56
N LYS A 138 -0.93 -1.00 -22.50
CA LYS A 138 0.49 -0.97 -22.93
C LYS A 138 1.44 -0.14 -22.07
N ASP A 139 0.97 0.54 -21.02
CA ASP A 139 1.86 1.12 -20.02
C ASP A 139 2.68 0.01 -19.35
N GLN A 140 3.85 0.36 -18.82
CA GLN A 140 4.77 -0.60 -18.19
C GLN A 140 4.70 -0.53 -16.67
N TYR A 141 4.83 -1.69 -16.03
CA TYR A 141 4.64 -1.86 -14.60
C TYR A 141 5.79 -2.66 -14.00
N TYR A 142 6.43 -2.10 -12.97
CA TYR A 142 7.33 -2.87 -12.11
C TYR A 142 6.52 -3.79 -11.21
N TYR A 143 7.08 -4.96 -10.94
CA TYR A 143 6.47 -5.98 -10.08
C TYR A 143 7.38 -6.39 -8.92
N ARG A 144 8.61 -5.84 -8.83
CA ARG A 144 9.56 -6.04 -7.73
C ARG A 144 9.94 -4.69 -7.12
N VAL A 145 9.97 -4.62 -5.79
CA VAL A 145 10.30 -3.38 -5.06
C VAL A 145 11.71 -2.91 -5.39
N ALA A 146 12.69 -3.81 -5.41
CA ALA A 146 14.08 -3.46 -5.69
C ALA A 146 14.30 -2.87 -7.10
N ASP A 147 13.59 -3.36 -8.12
CA ASP A 147 13.68 -2.78 -9.46
C ASP A 147 13.04 -1.39 -9.51
N LEU A 148 11.91 -1.22 -8.81
CA LEU A 148 11.23 0.07 -8.74
C LEU A 148 12.08 1.09 -7.96
N GLU A 149 12.72 0.70 -6.86
CA GLU A 149 13.68 1.53 -6.13
C GLU A 149 14.80 2.01 -7.07
N ALA A 150 15.44 1.08 -7.78
CA ALA A 150 16.51 1.42 -8.71
C ALA A 150 16.06 2.42 -9.79
N TYR A 151 14.83 2.25 -10.31
CA TYR A 151 14.23 3.19 -11.25
C TYR A 151 13.98 4.57 -10.64
N ILE A 152 13.45 4.62 -9.42
CA ILE A 152 13.19 5.89 -8.73
C ILE A 152 14.49 6.64 -8.47
N VAL A 153 15.55 5.96 -8.03
CA VAL A 153 16.89 6.57 -7.86
C VAL A 153 17.46 7.07 -9.18
N GLU A 154 17.36 6.27 -10.25
CA GLU A 154 17.81 6.68 -11.59
C GLU A 154 17.04 7.88 -12.13
N THR A 155 15.74 7.98 -11.82
CA THR A 155 14.85 9.01 -12.38
C THR A 155 14.83 10.29 -11.56
N PHE A 156 14.79 10.20 -10.22
CA PHE A 156 14.58 11.33 -9.31
C PHE A 156 15.80 11.67 -8.45
N GLY A 157 16.90 10.91 -8.59
CA GLY A 157 18.10 11.03 -7.79
C GLY A 157 18.00 10.35 -6.43
N GLU A 158 18.99 10.59 -5.58
CA GLU A 158 19.00 10.11 -4.19
C GLU A 158 17.76 10.60 -3.43
N PRO A 159 17.27 9.83 -2.43
CA PRO A 159 16.17 10.25 -1.58
C PRO A 159 16.52 11.52 -0.82
N ASP A 160 15.54 12.41 -0.68
CA ASP A 160 15.72 13.66 0.06
C ASP A 160 15.80 13.42 1.58
N VAL A 161 15.16 12.34 2.05
CA VAL A 161 15.34 11.83 3.41
C VAL A 161 15.59 10.32 3.35
N ALA A 162 16.67 9.88 3.99
CA ALA A 162 17.02 8.48 4.14
C ALA A 162 17.24 8.14 5.62
N ILE A 163 16.43 7.24 6.14
CA ILE A 163 16.60 6.63 7.46
C ILE A 163 17.09 5.21 7.21
N THR A 164 18.34 4.90 7.57
CA THR A 164 19.02 3.65 7.18
C THR A 164 19.41 2.75 8.35
N ASP A 165 19.21 3.23 9.59
CA ASP A 165 19.48 2.54 10.85
C ASP A 165 18.19 2.25 11.64
N GLY A 166 17.07 2.11 10.93
CA GLY A 166 15.77 1.89 11.53
C GLY A 166 15.67 0.53 12.25
N THR A 167 15.22 0.54 13.50
CA THR A 167 14.74 -0.65 14.22
C THR A 167 13.35 -0.42 14.83
N GLY A 168 12.70 0.70 14.47
CA GLY A 168 11.47 1.20 15.07
C GLY A 168 10.22 0.97 14.22
N ASN A 169 9.08 0.97 14.90
CA ASN A 169 7.74 0.81 14.29
C ASN A 169 7.10 2.14 13.86
N SER A 170 7.76 3.28 14.10
CA SER A 170 7.26 4.62 13.77
C SER A 170 8.42 5.58 13.53
N PHE A 171 8.36 6.34 12.45
CA PHE A 171 9.29 7.44 12.15
C PHE A 171 8.51 8.67 11.75
N ASP A 172 9.05 9.84 12.10
CA ASP A 172 8.50 11.12 11.68
C ASP A 172 8.93 11.40 10.24
N LEU A 173 7.96 11.46 9.33
CA LEU A 173 8.18 11.92 7.97
C LEU A 173 7.98 13.44 7.87
N PRO A 174 8.57 14.09 6.84
CA PRO A 174 8.29 15.49 6.55
C PRO A 174 6.78 15.76 6.45
N ASN A 175 6.34 16.94 6.88
CA ASN A 175 4.95 17.39 6.72
C ASN A 175 4.60 17.79 5.28
N THR A 176 5.43 17.39 4.31
CA THR A 176 5.29 17.67 2.90
C THR A 176 4.92 16.42 2.11
N PRO A 177 4.30 16.56 0.94
CA PRO A 177 3.97 15.44 0.06
C PRO A 177 5.21 14.70 -0.45
N GLY A 178 5.12 13.38 -0.60
CA GLY A 178 6.23 12.58 -1.10
C GLY A 178 5.91 11.13 -1.44
N LEU A 179 6.88 10.45 -2.06
CA LEU A 179 6.93 9.02 -2.25
C LEU A 179 7.71 8.40 -1.09
N VAL A 180 7.22 7.27 -0.57
CA VAL A 180 7.85 6.55 0.53
C VAL A 180 8.15 5.12 0.12
N LEU A 181 9.38 4.68 0.36
CA LEU A 181 9.79 3.29 0.29
C LEU A 181 10.23 2.83 1.67
N MET A 182 9.78 1.66 2.09
CA MET A 182 10.07 1.07 3.39
C MET A 182 10.55 -0.37 3.22
N ASP A 183 11.63 -0.75 3.89
CA ASP A 183 12.15 -2.11 3.86
C ASP A 183 11.82 -2.90 5.12
N PHE A 184 11.47 -4.17 4.90
CA PHE A 184 11.15 -5.14 5.94
C PHE A 184 11.90 -6.47 5.68
N PRO A 185 13.24 -6.50 5.75
CA PRO A 185 14.05 -7.70 5.45
C PRO A 185 13.66 -8.95 6.24
N ASN A 186 13.03 -8.80 7.40
CA ASN A 186 12.60 -9.90 8.28
C ASN A 186 11.09 -10.20 8.21
N ALA A 187 10.37 -9.65 7.23
CA ALA A 187 8.93 -9.90 7.04
C ALA A 187 8.66 -10.82 5.83
N SER A 188 7.40 -11.25 5.68
CA SER A 188 6.96 -12.04 4.52
C SER A 188 6.92 -11.25 3.19
N TYR A 189 7.20 -9.95 3.23
CA TYR A 189 7.37 -9.06 2.10
C TYR A 189 8.61 -8.21 2.37
N THR A 190 9.49 -8.08 1.38
CA THR A 190 10.81 -7.46 1.58
C THR A 190 10.76 -5.93 1.72
N GLY A 191 9.65 -5.32 1.30
CA GLY A 191 9.44 -3.87 1.38
C GLY A 191 8.02 -3.46 1.00
N HIS A 192 7.72 -2.18 1.17
CA HIS A 192 6.47 -1.53 0.79
C HIS A 192 6.76 -0.18 0.14
N VAL A 193 5.93 0.19 -0.83
CA VAL A 193 6.01 1.49 -1.50
C VAL A 193 4.63 2.14 -1.50
N THR A 194 4.58 3.42 -1.17
CA THR A 194 3.35 4.20 -1.08
C THR A 194 3.65 5.69 -1.31
N ILE A 195 2.62 6.54 -1.28
CA ILE A 195 2.78 7.99 -1.28
C ILE A 195 2.19 8.58 -0.01
N TRP A 196 2.75 9.70 0.42
CA TRP A 196 2.51 10.40 1.67
C TRP A 196 2.06 11.83 1.38
N ASN A 197 1.04 12.31 2.09
CA ASN A 197 0.47 13.65 1.89
C ASN A 197 0.91 14.71 2.91
N GLY A 198 1.92 14.41 3.73
CA GLY A 198 2.30 15.26 4.87
C GLY A 198 1.70 14.82 6.21
N ALA A 199 0.69 13.94 6.19
CA ALA A 199 0.00 13.48 7.41
C ALA A 199 -0.31 11.97 7.43
N GLY A 200 -0.38 11.32 6.28
CA GLY A 200 -0.72 9.91 6.15
C GLY A 200 -0.36 9.36 4.76
N THR A 201 -0.30 8.03 4.69
CA THR A 201 -0.11 7.30 3.43
C THR A 201 -1.44 7.12 2.70
N VAL A 202 -1.38 7.03 1.37
CA VAL A 202 -2.58 6.87 0.54
C VAL A 202 -3.34 5.56 0.85
N ASP A 203 -2.63 4.55 1.32
CA ASP A 203 -3.16 3.22 1.62
C ASP A 203 -3.36 2.96 3.11
N GLY A 204 -3.11 3.97 3.96
CA GLY A 204 -3.26 3.87 5.41
C GLY A 204 -2.19 3.03 6.10
N ALA A 205 -1.14 2.62 5.39
CA ALA A 205 0.01 1.95 5.99
C ALA A 205 0.72 2.88 6.99
N ASN A 206 1.07 2.34 8.16
CA ASN A 206 1.93 3.05 9.11
C ASN A 206 3.36 3.15 8.57
N ILE A 207 4.05 4.21 8.95
CA ILE A 207 5.46 4.40 8.60
C ILE A 207 6.33 3.60 9.57
N GLY A 208 7.10 2.65 9.06
CA GLY A 208 7.98 1.81 9.85
C GLY A 208 8.86 0.96 8.97
N GLY A 209 9.91 0.35 9.54
CA GLY A 209 10.82 -0.51 8.80
C GLY A 209 12.28 -0.32 9.21
N TYR A 210 13.14 -1.09 8.55
CA TYR A 210 14.58 -1.05 8.77
C TYR A 210 15.26 0.08 8.01
N ARG A 211 14.72 0.39 6.83
CA ARG A 211 15.13 1.50 5.99
C ARG A 211 13.89 2.21 5.47
N ILE A 212 13.93 3.53 5.49
CA ILE A 212 12.88 4.39 4.94
C ILE A 212 13.53 5.41 4.03
N LEU A 213 13.09 5.43 2.79
CA LEU A 213 13.53 6.38 1.78
C LEU A 213 12.35 7.25 1.38
N PHE A 214 12.58 8.55 1.28
CA PHE A 214 11.55 9.54 0.99
C PHE A 214 12.01 10.48 -0.13
N TRP A 215 11.13 10.68 -1.10
CA TRP A 215 11.30 11.70 -2.14
C TRP A 215 10.13 12.69 -2.08
N HIS A 216 10.42 13.97 -1.89
CA HIS A 216 9.45 15.05 -2.04
C HIS A 216 8.79 14.99 -3.42
N LEU A 217 7.50 15.24 -3.48
CA LEU A 217 6.75 15.35 -4.72
C LEU A 217 6.10 16.73 -4.82
N PRO A 218 6.05 17.33 -6.02
CA PRO A 218 5.21 18.49 -6.23
C PRO A 218 3.75 18.10 -6.01
N CYS A 219 2.94 19.05 -5.54
CA CYS A 219 1.58 18.79 -5.09
C CYS A 219 0.75 20.03 -5.37
N PHE A 220 -0.05 19.97 -6.43
CA PHE A 220 -0.92 21.07 -6.84
C PHE A 220 -2.14 20.52 -7.56
N ILE A 221 -3.24 21.26 -7.53
CA ILE A 221 -4.45 20.90 -8.26
C ILE A 221 -4.23 21.18 -9.76
N PRO A 222 -4.40 20.19 -10.66
CA PRO A 222 -4.31 20.41 -12.10
C PRO A 222 -5.29 21.49 -12.59
N ALA A 223 -4.86 22.32 -13.54
CA ALA A 223 -5.63 23.49 -13.97
C ALA A 223 -7.04 23.15 -14.53
N ASP A 224 -7.17 22.01 -15.21
CA ASP A 224 -8.45 21.49 -15.73
C ASP A 224 -9.44 21.11 -14.62
N ARG A 225 -8.94 20.83 -13.40
CA ARG A 225 -9.75 20.51 -12.21
C ARG A 225 -10.20 21.76 -11.45
N VAL A 226 -9.42 22.83 -11.50
CA VAL A 226 -9.80 24.12 -10.91
C VAL A 226 -11.06 24.68 -11.58
N GLN A 227 -11.19 24.47 -12.90
CA GLN A 227 -12.33 24.96 -13.67
C GLN A 227 -13.61 24.15 -13.41
N THR A 228 -13.51 22.84 -13.25
CA THR A 228 -14.66 21.96 -12.95
C THR A 228 -15.26 22.23 -11.56
N ALA A 229 -14.44 22.63 -10.58
CA ALA A 229 -14.93 23.05 -9.26
C ALA A 229 -15.66 24.41 -9.31
N ALA A 230 -15.20 25.35 -10.15
CA ALA A 230 -15.85 26.64 -10.33
C ALA A 230 -17.21 26.51 -11.06
N ASP A 231 -17.27 25.67 -12.10
CA ASP A 231 -18.48 25.47 -12.91
C ASP A 231 -19.61 24.73 -12.17
N ASN A 232 -19.28 23.97 -11.12
CA ASN A 232 -20.25 23.28 -10.26
C ASN A 232 -20.70 24.12 -9.05
N THR A 233 -20.28 25.38 -8.95
CA THR A 233 -20.80 26.29 -7.92
C THR A 233 -22.21 26.73 -8.32
N PRO A 234 -23.26 26.50 -7.50
CA PRO A 234 -24.60 26.94 -7.85
C PRO A 234 -24.60 28.45 -8.07
N ILE A 235 -24.94 28.89 -9.29
CA ILE A 235 -25.17 30.31 -9.58
C ILE A 235 -26.24 30.77 -8.59
N PRO A 236 -25.98 31.76 -7.72
CA PRO A 236 -27.00 32.28 -6.83
C PRO A 236 -28.14 32.79 -7.71
N LYS A 237 -29.33 32.17 -7.57
CA LYS A 237 -30.54 32.67 -8.21
C LYS A 237 -30.73 34.11 -7.76
N THR A 238 -30.47 35.04 -8.66
CA THR A 238 -30.82 36.44 -8.48
C THR A 238 -32.32 36.49 -8.18
N ALA A 239 -32.66 36.97 -6.98
CA ALA A 239 -34.04 37.20 -6.61
C ALA A 239 -34.64 38.18 -7.62
N ALA A 240 -35.59 37.71 -8.41
CA ALA A 240 -36.41 38.57 -9.25
C ALA A 240 -37.14 39.56 -8.32
N ALA A 241 -36.78 40.83 -8.42
CA ALA A 241 -37.57 41.91 -7.88
C ALA A 241 -38.93 41.90 -8.60
N LEU A 242 -40.00 41.64 -7.86
CA LEU A 242 -41.37 41.81 -8.32
C LEU A 242 -41.69 43.31 -8.38
N PRO A 243 -42.46 43.77 -9.38
CA PRO A 243 -42.97 45.13 -9.47
C PRO A 243 -44.02 45.45 -8.40
#